data_AF-G5LT18-F1
#
_entry.id   AF-G5LT18-F1
#
_cell.length_a   1.000
_cell.length_b   1.000
_cell.length_c   1.000
_cell.angle_alpha   90.00
_cell.angle_beta   90.00
_cell.angle_gamma   90.00
#
_symmetry.space_group_name_H-M   'P 1'
#
loop_
_entity.id
_entity.type
_entity.pdbx_description
1 polymer ?
#
loop_
_entity_poly.entity_id
_entity_poly.type
_entity_poly.pdbx_seq_one_letter_code
_entity_poly.pdbx_strand_id
1 'polypeptide(L)' 'MEPLEWLQWVLIPRMHTLLDNAQPLPEAFAVAPYYEMALAADHPQREAILAVLQDLDALFARDKS' A
#
# COMPACT_ATOMS: atom_id res chain seq x y z
N MET A 1 16.55 2.93 -1.45
CA MET A 1 15.37 2.75 -2.31
C MET A 1 14.38 3.79 -1.87
N GLU A 2 13.94 4.64 -2.77
CA GLU A 2 12.97 5.69 -2.48
C GLU A 2 11.59 5.06 -2.18
N PRO A 3 10.76 5.69 -1.34
CA PRO A 3 9.47 5.11 -0.95
C PRO A 3 8.59 4.73 -2.15
N LEU A 4 8.54 5.57 -3.19
CA LEU A 4 7.72 5.30 -4.38
C LEU A 4 8.21 4.08 -5.16
N GLU A 5 9.52 3.85 -5.18
CA GLU A 5 10.13 2.69 -5.84
C GLU A 5 9.73 1.40 -5.13
N TRP A 6 9.66 1.43 -3.79
CA TRP A 6 9.23 0.29 -3.02
C TRP A 6 7.77 -0.10 -3.30
N LEU A 7 6.87 0.87 -3.50
CA LEU A 7 5.49 0.58 -3.91
C LEU A 7 5.45 -0.21 -5.23
N GLN A 8 6.25 0.21 -6.21
CA GLN A 8 6.20 -0.34 -7.56
C GLN A 8 6.88 -1.70 -7.65
N TRP A 9 8.08 -1.83 -7.11
CA TRP A 9 8.92 -3.01 -7.36
C TRP A 9 8.90 -4.05 -6.24
N VAL A 10 8.41 -3.69 -5.05
CA VAL A 10 8.33 -4.62 -3.92
C VAL A 10 6.89 -4.92 -3.55
N LEU A 11 6.09 -3.89 -3.28
CA LEU A 11 4.73 -4.07 -2.78
C LEU A 11 3.84 -4.76 -3.81
N ILE A 12 3.70 -4.18 -5.01
CA ILE A 12 2.78 -4.70 -6.03
C ILE A 12 3.11 -6.17 -6.40
N PRO A 13 4.36 -6.54 -6.74
CA PRO A 13 4.68 -7.94 -7.06
C PRO A 13 4.44 -8.91 -5.90
N ARG A 14 4.71 -8.46 -4.66
CA ARG A 14 4.46 -9.26 -3.46
C ARG A 14 2.96 -9.51 -3.26
N MET A 15 2.12 -8.50 -3.48
CA MET A 15 0.66 -8.64 -3.36
C MET A 15 0.11 -9.59 -4.42
N HIS A 16 0.56 -9.50 -5.66
CA HIS A 16 0.22 -10.48 -6.69
C HIS A 16 0.59 -11.91 -6.27
N THR A 17 1.81 -12.10 -5.75
CA THR A 17 2.25 -13.42 -5.28
C THR A 17 1.36 -13.97 -4.17
N LEU A 18 0.95 -13.15 -3.20
CA LEU A 18 0.05 -13.58 -2.13
C LEU A 18 -1.31 -14.03 -2.68
N LEU A 19 -1.90 -13.23 -3.58
CA LEU A 19 -3.20 -13.52 -4.18
C LEU A 19 -3.15 -14.78 -5.07
N ASP A 20 -2.15 -14.88 -5.94
CA ASP A 20 -1.99 -16.00 -6.88
C ASP A 20 -1.79 -17.34 -6.15
N ASN A 21 -1.21 -17.30 -4.95
CA ASN A 21 -0.96 -18.49 -4.11
C ASN A 21 -2.02 -18.68 -3.02
N ALA A 22 -3.11 -17.90 -3.01
CA ALA A 22 -4.16 -17.91 -1.99
C ALA A 22 -3.60 -17.89 -0.54
N GLN A 23 -2.50 -17.16 -0.34
CA GLN A 23 -1.86 -17.02 0.96
C GLN A 23 -2.70 -16.11 1.86
N PRO A 24 -2.67 -16.31 3.18
CA PRO A 24 -3.36 -15.42 4.11
C PRO A 24 -2.83 -14.00 3.95
N LEU A 25 -3.74 -13.03 3.89
CA LEU A 25 -3.37 -11.63 3.86
C LEU A 25 -2.76 -11.22 5.21
N PRO A 26 -1.74 -10.34 5.22
CA PRO A 26 -1.16 -9.82 6.45
C PRO A 26 -2.20 -9.13 7.34
N GLU A 27 -2.29 -9.59 8.60
CA GLU A 27 -3.23 -9.06 9.59
C GLU A 27 -2.95 -7.61 10.01
N ALA A 28 -1.73 -7.11 9.86
CA ALA A 28 -1.37 -5.74 10.25
C ALA A 28 -0.79 -4.98 9.05
N PHE A 29 -1.59 -4.86 7.99
CA PHE A 29 -1.22 -4.10 6.79
C PHE A 29 -1.81 -2.69 6.83
N ALA A 30 -0.94 -1.68 6.84
CA ALA A 30 -1.28 -0.30 6.55
C ALA A 30 -0.04 0.42 6.01
N VAL A 31 -0.13 1.00 4.82
CA VAL A 31 0.97 1.74 4.19
C VAL A 31 0.66 3.22 4.03
N ALA A 32 -0.61 3.63 3.93
CA ALA A 32 -0.98 5.03 3.75
C ALA A 32 -0.41 5.97 4.82
N PRO A 33 -0.43 5.65 6.13
CA PRO A 33 0.13 6.53 7.17
C PRO A 33 1.63 6.78 7.00
N TYR A 34 2.37 5.80 6.49
CA TYR A 34 3.79 5.95 6.23
C TYR A 34 4.04 6.90 5.06
N TYR A 35 3.30 6.75 3.96
CA TYR A 35 3.44 7.61 2.77
C TYR A 35 2.90 9.02 2.98
N GLU A 36 2.00 9.22 3.94
CA GLU A 36 1.56 10.56 4.36
C GLU A 36 2.73 11.36 4.92
N MET A 37 3.61 10.71 5.70
CA MET A 37 4.83 11.33 6.24
C MET A 37 6.00 11.34 5.25
N ALA A 38 6.13 10.32 4.41
CA ALA A 38 7.27 10.17 3.52
C ALA A 38 7.17 11.04 2.25
N LEU A 39 5.97 11.32 1.75
CA LEU A 39 5.77 12.17 0.57
C LEU A 39 5.75 13.65 0.96
N ALA A 40 6.57 14.44 0.26
CA ALA A 40 6.57 15.89 0.39
C ALA A 40 5.18 16.47 0.06
N ALA A 41 4.75 17.47 0.82
CA ALA A 41 3.40 18.01 0.73
C ALA A 41 3.08 18.65 -0.63
N ASP A 42 4.10 19.10 -1.35
CA ASP A 42 4.04 19.71 -2.68
C ASP A 42 4.20 18.69 -3.82
N HIS A 43 4.31 17.39 -3.51
CA HIS A 43 4.38 16.36 -4.54
C HIS A 43 3.07 16.33 -5.35
N PRO A 44 3.11 16.50 -6.68
CA PRO A 44 1.93 16.79 -7.50
C PRO A 44 0.89 15.66 -7.52
N GLN A 45 1.28 14.44 -7.17
CA GLN A 45 0.40 13.27 -7.13
C GLN A 45 0.15 12.76 -5.71
N ARG A 46 0.56 13.51 -4.66
CA ARG A 46 0.49 13.04 -3.27
C ARG A 46 -0.92 12.58 -2.89
N GLU A 47 -1.92 13.42 -3.12
CA GLU A 47 -3.31 13.12 -2.76
C GLU A 47 -3.84 11.88 -3.50
N ALA A 48 -3.57 11.78 -4.80
CA ALA A 48 -3.99 10.64 -5.60
C ALA A 48 -3.33 9.33 -5.13
N ILE A 49 -2.04 9.36 -4.81
CA ILE A 49 -1.33 8.20 -4.27
C ILE A 49 -1.90 7.82 -2.91
N LEU A 50 -2.07 8.78 -2.00
CA LEU A 50 -2.60 8.53 -0.66
C LEU A 50 -4.02 7.94 -0.71
N ALA A 51 -4.88 8.42 -1.60
CA ALA A 51 -6.23 7.88 -1.76
C ALA A 51 -6.19 6.38 -2.15
N VAL A 52 -5.34 6.01 -3.13
CA VAL A 52 -5.19 4.61 -3.54
C VAL A 52 -4.61 3.74 -2.42
N LEU A 53 -3.65 4.26 -1.65
CA LEU A 53 -3.08 3.53 -0.51
C LEU A 53 -4.10 3.34 0.63
N GLN A 54 -4.97 4.32 0.87
CA GLN A 54 -6.05 4.22 1.86
C GLN A 54 -7.09 3.19 1.44
N ASP A 55 -7.47 3.17 0.16
CA ASP A 55 -8.36 2.15 -0.39
C ASP A 55 -7.75 0.75 -0.26
N LEU A 56 -6.45 0.63 -0.55
CA LEU A 56 -5.72 -0.62 -0.35
C LEU A 56 -5.76 -1.07 1.12
N ASP A 57 -5.37 -0.20 2.06
CA ASP A 57 -5.38 -0.50 3.49
C ASP A 57 -6.78 -0.94 3.98
N ALA A 58 -7.84 -0.33 3.45
CA ALA A 58 -9.22 -0.69 3.78
C ALA A 58 -9.61 -2.10 3.32
N LEU A 59 -9.06 -2.61 2.22
CA LEU A 59 -9.29 -4.00 1.78
C LEU A 59 -8.76 -5.00 2.82
N PHE A 60 -7.56 -4.74 3.37
CA PHE A 60 -6.96 -5.59 4.41
C PHE A 60 -7.69 -5.50 5.75
N ALA A 61 -8.33 -4.37 6.05
CA ALA A 61 -9.13 -4.23 7.26
C ALA A 61 -10.46 -5.00 7.18
N ARG A 62 -11.07 -5.08 5.98
CA ARG A 62 -12.37 -5.74 5.74
C ARG A 62 -12.28 -7.26 5.79
N ASP A 63 -11.18 -7.84 5.31
CA ASP A 63 -10.98 -9.31 5.29
C ASP A 63 -10.80 -9.94 6.68
N LYS A 64 -10.79 -9.13 7.75
CA LYS A 64 -10.73 -9.57 9.14
C LYS A 64 -12.10 -9.94 9.74
N SER A 65 -13.20 -9.81 8.99
CA SER A 65 -14.57 -10.12 9.42
C SER A 65 -15.08 -11.41 8.78
#